data_AF-A0A7U9XAW3-F1
#
_entry.id   AF-A0A7U9XAW3-F1
#
_cell.length_a   1.000
_cell.length_b   1.000
_cell.length_c   1.000
_cell.angle_alpha   90.00
_cell.angle_beta   90.00
_cell.angle_gamma   90.00
#
_symmetry.space_group_name_H-M   'P 1'
#
loop_
_entity.id
_entity.type
_entity.pdbx_description
1 polymer ?
#
loop_
_entity_poly.entity_id
_entity_poly.type
_entity_poly.pdbx_seq_one_letter_code
_entity_poly.pdbx_strand_id
1 'polypeptide(L)'
;MAGKVGVSGDDYNQICTALENAQEGFIRQIDDIKKKISEVNCRGGGFYTDHVTPNISKVVAALTEIQNSIKEIHSSENSIIKDFQSAIENIDTCC
;
A
#
# COMPACT_ATOMS: atom_id res chain seq x y z
N MET A 1 -25.21 -2.09 -27.45
CA MET A 1 -24.12 -1.08 -27.47
C MET A 1 -23.70 -0.87 -26.02
N ALA A 2 -22.53 -1.37 -25.62
CA ALA A 2 -21.98 -1.00 -24.32
C ALA A 2 -21.69 0.51 -24.39
N GLY A 3 -22.38 1.31 -23.58
CA GLY A 3 -22.16 2.75 -23.53
C GLY A 3 -20.68 3.02 -23.27
N LYS A 4 -20.08 3.96 -24.01
CA LYS A 4 -18.71 4.38 -23.75
C LYS A 4 -18.64 4.86 -22.31
N VAL A 5 -18.03 4.06 -21.44
CA VAL A 5 -17.76 4.45 -20.05
C VAL A 5 -16.47 5.27 -20.10
N GLY A 6 -16.61 6.58 -20.23
CA GLY A 6 -15.49 7.50 -20.09
C GLY A 6 -15.38 7.90 -18.62
N VAL A 7 -14.21 7.68 -18.02
CA VAL A 7 -13.85 8.32 -16.75
C VAL A 7 -13.29 9.69 -17.11
N SER A 8 -13.79 10.76 -16.49
CA SER A 8 -13.23 12.09 -16.72
C SER A 8 -11.81 12.18 -16.13
N GLY A 9 -10.96 13.08 -16.64
CA GLY A 9 -9.61 13.26 -16.09
C GLY A 9 -9.62 13.56 -14.58
N ASP A 10 -10.62 14.33 -14.12
CA ASP A 10 -10.81 14.65 -12.70
C ASP A 10 -11.23 13.43 -11.88
N ASP A 11 -12.19 12.64 -12.37
CA ASP A 11 -12.62 11.40 -11.70
C ASP A 11 -11.46 10.39 -11.62
N TYR A 12 -10.65 10.32 -12.68
CA TYR A 12 -9.47 9.46 -12.73
C TYR A 12 -8.42 9.89 -11.68
N ASN A 13 -8.12 11.18 -11.61
CA ASN A 13 -7.19 11.72 -10.62
C ASN A 13 -7.70 11.50 -9.19
N GLN A 14 -9.00 11.66 -8.93
CA GLN A 14 -9.58 11.37 -7.62
C GLN A 14 -9.42 9.90 -7.22
N ILE A 15 -9.62 8.97 -8.17
CA ILE A 15 -9.41 7.54 -7.94
C ILE A 15 -7.94 7.25 -7.61
N CYS A 16 -7.00 7.86 -8.34
CA CYS A 16 -5.57 7.71 -8.09
C CYS A 16 -5.19 8.20 -6.69
N THR A 17 -5.63 9.41 -6.33
CA THR A 17 -5.40 9.97 -4.98
C THR A 17 -6.04 9.12 -3.88
N ALA A 18 -7.24 8.57 -4.10
CA ALA A 18 -7.88 7.68 -3.13
C ALA A 18 -7.07 6.38 -2.92
N LEU A 19 -6.51 5.84 -4.00
CA LEU A 19 -5.70 4.62 -3.98
C LEU A 19 -4.38 4.84 -3.23
N GLU A 20 -3.65 5.92 -3.55
CA GLU A 20 -2.42 6.33 -2.85
C GLU A 20 -2.66 6.48 -1.34
N ASN A 21 -3.73 7.20 -0.97
CA ASN A 21 -4.08 7.42 0.44
C ASN A 21 -4.39 6.11 1.18
N ALA A 22 -5.10 5.18 0.54
CA ALA A 22 -5.42 3.88 1.14
C ALA A 22 -4.14 3.07 1.38
N GLN A 23 -3.21 3.07 0.43
CA GLN A 23 -1.94 2.34 0.54
C GLN A 23 -1.03 2.92 1.62
N GLU A 24 -0.90 4.25 1.70
CA GLU A 24 -0.20 4.91 2.81
C GLU A 24 -0.83 4.54 4.16
N GLY A 25 -2.16 4.50 4.22
CA GLY A 25 -2.91 4.08 5.41
C GLY A 25 -2.56 2.67 5.86
N PHE A 26 -2.49 1.70 4.93
CA PHE A 26 -2.11 0.33 5.24
C PHE A 26 -0.66 0.22 5.73
N ILE A 27 0.28 0.94 5.11
CA ILE A 27 1.68 0.96 5.52
C ILE A 27 1.80 1.49 6.97
N ARG A 28 1.13 2.62 7.28
CA ARG A 28 1.13 3.18 8.64
C ARG A 28 0.56 2.20 9.67
N GLN A 29 -0.55 1.51 9.34
CA GLN A 29 -1.14 0.52 10.23
C GLN A 29 -0.19 -0.66 10.50
N ILE A 30 0.53 -1.13 9.48
CA ILE A 30 1.54 -2.19 9.64
C ILE A 30 2.67 -1.72 10.56
N ASP A 31 3.17 -0.50 10.39
CA ASP A 31 4.22 0.06 11.25
C ASP A 31 3.75 0.21 12.71
N ASP A 32 2.50 0.64 12.94
CA ASP A 32 1.90 0.72 14.27
C ASP A 32 1.78 -0.66 14.94
N ILE A 33 1.40 -1.69 14.19
CA ILE A 33 1.35 -3.08 14.69
C ILE A 33 2.76 -3.55 15.05
N LYS A 34 3.75 -3.34 14.19
CA LYS A 34 5.15 -3.68 14.46
C LYS A 34 5.65 -3.00 15.73
N LYS A 35 5.34 -1.71 15.90
CA LYS A 35 5.70 -0.94 17.10
C LYS A 35 5.05 -1.52 18.37
N LYS A 36 3.74 -1.80 18.35
CA LYS A 36 3.04 -2.43 19.48
C LYS A 36 3.64 -3.79 19.85
N ILE A 37 3.98 -4.60 18.84
CA ILE A 37 4.67 -5.88 19.05
C ILE A 37 6.02 -5.67 19.74
N SER A 38 6.83 -4.72 19.28
CA SER A 38 8.11 -4.37 19.91
C SER A 38 7.94 -3.85 21.34
N GLU A 39 6.95 -3.00 21.61
CA GLU A 39 6.68 -2.47 22.95
C GLU A 39 6.29 -3.57 23.94
N VAL A 40 5.45 -4.52 23.53
CA VAL A 40 5.08 -5.68 24.35
C VAL A 40 6.28 -6.61 24.56
N ASN A 41 7.13 -6.79 23.54
CA ASN A 41 8.32 -7.63 23.60
C ASN A 41 9.52 -6.98 24.33
N CYS A 42 9.46 -5.69 24.68
CA CYS A 42 10.53 -4.97 25.41
C CYS A 42 10.17 -4.67 26.87
N ARG A 43 8.90 -4.88 27.28
CA ARG A 43 8.51 -4.79 28.69
C ARG A 43 9.00 -6.05 29.42
N GLY A 44 10.05 -5.90 30.24
CA GLY A 44 10.55 -6.96 31.10
C GLY A 44 9.42 -7.60 31.91
N GLY A 45 9.40 -8.93 31.98
CA GLY A 45 8.36 -9.72 32.67
C GLY A 45 7.29 -10.35 31.77
N GLY A 46 7.33 -10.13 30.45
CA GLY A 46 6.50 -10.87 29.49
C GLY A 46 6.92 -12.35 29.36
N PHE A 47 6.04 -13.19 28.81
CA PHE A 47 6.26 -14.62 28.52
C PHE A 47 7.44 -14.84 27.53
N TYR A 48 8.68 -14.57 27.94
CA TYR A 48 9.90 -14.95 27.23
C TYR A 48 10.07 -16.47 27.36
N THR A 49 9.31 -17.19 26.55
CA THR A 49 9.46 -18.63 26.37
C THR A 49 10.10 -18.86 25.01
N ASP A 50 10.83 -19.96 24.85
CA ASP A 50 11.50 -20.36 23.60
C ASP A 50 10.54 -20.48 22.40
N HIS A 51 9.22 -20.43 22.63
CA HIS A 51 8.19 -20.50 21.60
C HIS A 51 7.53 -19.16 21.25
N VAL A 52 7.47 -18.19 22.18
CA VAL A 52 6.77 -16.91 21.96
C VAL A 52 7.63 -15.94 21.15
N THR A 53 8.91 -15.82 21.49
CA THR A 53 9.83 -14.90 20.81
C THR A 53 10.04 -15.24 19.33
N PRO A 54 10.25 -16.51 18.92
CA PRO A 54 10.39 -16.83 17.50
C PRO A 54 9.10 -16.61 16.69
N ASN A 55 7.93 -16.82 17.31
CA ASN A 55 6.65 -16.58 16.65
C ASN A 55 6.39 -15.07 16.46
N ILE A 56 6.78 -14.24 17.42
CA ILE A 56 6.77 -12.78 17.27
C ILE A 56 7.66 -12.35 16.08
N SER A 57 8.87 -12.88 15.99
CA SER A 57 9.77 -12.57 14.86
C SER A 57 9.18 -13.00 13.51
N LYS A 58 8.50 -14.15 13.44
CA LYS A 58 7.80 -14.60 12.23
C LYS A 58 6.67 -13.65 11.83
N VAL A 59 5.88 -13.17 12.80
CA VAL A 59 4.82 -12.19 12.53
C VAL A 59 5.39 -10.87 12.02
N VAL A 60 6.48 -10.37 12.61
CA VAL A 60 7.16 -9.15 12.14
C VAL A 60 7.73 -9.32 10.73
N ALA A 61 8.29 -10.49 10.42
CA ALA A 61 8.77 -10.81 9.07
C ALA A 61 7.62 -10.82 8.06
N ALA A 62 6.52 -11.52 8.35
CA ALA A 62 5.34 -11.56 7.48
C ALA A 62 4.73 -10.17 7.25
N LEU A 63 4.63 -9.34 8.30
CA LEU A 63 4.17 -7.96 8.20
C LEU A 63 5.09 -7.11 7.30
N THR A 64 6.40 -7.36 7.35
CA THR A 64 7.37 -6.67 6.51
C THR A 64 7.27 -7.11 5.05
N GLU A 65 7.04 -8.39 4.78
CA GLU A 65 6.76 -8.90 3.43
C GLU A 65 5.50 -8.25 2.84
N ILE A 66 4.40 -8.20 3.60
CA ILE A 66 3.17 -7.53 3.18
C ILE A 66 3.42 -6.05 2.86
N GLN A 67 4.15 -5.34 3.73
CA GLN A 67 4.51 -3.94 3.51
C GLN A 67 5.30 -3.74 2.21
N ASN A 68 6.21 -4.66 1.88
CA ASN A 68 6.99 -4.61 0.64
C ASN A 68 6.12 -4.89 -0.58
N SER A 69 5.24 -5.90 -0.53
CA SER A 69 4.31 -6.18 -1.63
C SER A 69 3.37 -5.00 -1.90
N ILE A 70 2.89 -4.30 -0.86
CA ILE A 70 2.07 -3.08 -1.04
C ILE A 70 2.88 -1.99 -1.76
N LYS A 71 4.16 -1.81 -1.41
CA LYS A 71 5.03 -0.82 -2.07
C LYS A 71 5.31 -1.17 -3.53
N GLU A 72 5.49 -2.45 -3.85
CA GLU A 72 5.67 -2.92 -5.23
C GLU A 72 4.40 -2.68 -6.07
N ILE A 73 3.23 -3.01 -5.50
CA ILE A 73 1.93 -2.73 -6.13
C ILE A 73 1.78 -1.23 -6.40
N HIS A 74 2.03 -0.38 -5.40
CA HIS A 74 1.99 1.08 -5.56
C HIS A 74 2.93 1.58 -6.67
N SER A 75 4.14 1.02 -6.77
CA SER A 75 5.08 1.39 -7.83
C SER A 75 4.56 1.00 -9.22
N SER A 76 3.94 -0.18 -9.34
CA SER A 76 3.36 -0.63 -10.59
C SER A 76 2.13 0.20 -10.99
N GLU A 77 1.27 0.51 -10.03
CA GLU A 77 0.07 1.33 -10.25
C GLU A 77 0.45 2.75 -10.69
N ASN A 78 1.46 3.36 -10.06
CA ASN A 78 1.95 4.68 -10.48
C ASN A 78 2.50 4.71 -11.91
N SER A 79 3.11 3.62 -12.36
CA SER A 79 3.54 3.52 -13.77
C SER A 79 2.34 3.49 -14.70
N ILE A 80 1.34 2.67 -14.39
CA ILE A 80 0.12 2.53 -15.18
C ILE A 80 -0.65 3.87 -15.22
N ILE A 81 -0.74 4.56 -14.09
CA ILE A 81 -1.39 5.87 -13.98
C ILE A 81 -0.71 6.91 -14.89
N LYS A 82 0.62 6.97 -14.87
CA LYS A 82 1.39 7.86 -15.74
C LYS A 82 1.18 7.54 -17.22
N ASP A 83 1.18 6.26 -17.58
CA ASP A 83 0.96 5.83 -18.96
C ASP A 83 -0.43 6.24 -19.45
N PHE A 84 -1.46 6.09 -18.60
CA PHE A 84 -2.82 6.55 -18.90
C PHE A 84 -2.91 8.07 -19.03
N GLN A 85 -2.31 8.84 -18.12
CA GLN A 85 -2.29 10.30 -18.20
C GLN A 85 -1.58 10.78 -19.48
N SER A 86 -0.43 10.20 -19.80
CA SER A 86 0.29 10.50 -21.04
C SER A 86 -0.51 10.13 -22.30
N ALA A 87 -1.28 9.05 -22.28
CA ALA A 87 -2.15 8.69 -23.40
C ALA A 87 -3.29 9.70 -23.59
N ILE A 88 -3.88 10.21 -22.51
CA ILE A 88 -4.93 11.24 -22.56
C ILE A 88 -4.37 12.56 -23.11
N GLU A 89 -3.23 13.04 -22.59
CA GLU A 89 -2.59 14.28 -23.07
C GLU A 89 -2.21 14.22 -24.56
N ASN A 90 -1.76 13.06 -25.05
CA ASN A 90 -1.46 12.86 -26.47
C ASN A 90 -2.71 12.86 -27.36
N ILE A 91 -3.88 12.48 -26.84
CA ILE A 91 -5.15 12.56 -27.57
C ILE A 91 -5.61 14.03 -27.65
N ASP A 92 -5.47 14.79 -26.57
CA ASP A 92 -5.89 16.19 -26.50
C ASP A 92 -5.02 17.13 -27.36
N THR A 93 -3.74 16.77 -27.56
CA THR A 93 -2.81 17.52 -28.43
C THR A 93 -2.92 17.17 -29.92
N CYS A 94 -3.61 16.09 -30.27
CA CYS A 94 -3.82 15.64 -31.66
C CYS A 94 -5.11 16.19 -32.30
N CYS A 95 -5.83 17.08 -31.60
CA CYS A 95 -7.10 17.68 -32.05
C CYS A 95 -6.93 19.18 -32.37
#